data_AF-A0A2H3E1W7-F1
#
_entry.id   AF-A0A2H3E1W7-F1
#
_cell.length_a   1.000
_cell.length_b   1.000
_cell.length_c   1.000
_cell.angle_alpha   90.00
_cell.angle_beta   90.00
_cell.angle_gamma   90.00
#
_symmetry.space_group_name_H-M   'P 1'
#
loop_
_entity.id
_entity.type
_entity.pdbx_description
1 polymer ?
#
loop_
_entity_poly.entity_id
_entity_poly.type
_entity_poly.pdbx_seq_one_letter_code
_entity_poly.pdbx_strand_id
1 'polypeptide(L)'
;MASCGTYFQFILFLLLAIGLYDSGVSAKPVSSASTWWWPRPRPRCSNPETRVEWTTLSNQQKTAYFNAELCLYAAPARTSIPGVVSRYDDLVGAHSIQSNTTDLGDLWHPTGQFLAVHRYYVHTHAMLLRRECGYRGPIPYWNEVTDAGAFANSTTILDFGGEGEESSNYTVPSGPFANLTVHLGPGMTNTDHRITRKGDVRNSVQANQMYVDTVMSATTFAQFQNSLSRSLHGAGHGGIGGDMINILTAPNDPLFWMHHGYLDYVWWKWQGRNQTRIHDLVNAGNETAKAPPTGFVATSEATKLYVYDLIANATVGDVVDTQGGFLCYIYV
;
A
#
# COMPACT_ATOMS: atom_id res chain seq x y z
N MET A 1 2.19 44.71 -57.21
CA MET A 1 1.06 44.97 -58.14
C MET A 1 1.69 45.19 -59.50
N ALA A 2 1.87 44.19 -60.35
CA ALA A 2 0.97 43.59 -61.38
C ALA A 2 1.85 43.57 -62.67
N SER A 3 1.88 42.62 -63.60
CA SER A 3 1.15 41.38 -63.92
C SER A 3 1.92 40.60 -65.01
N CYS A 4 1.39 39.43 -65.41
CA CYS A 4 1.72 38.55 -66.56
C CYS A 4 2.90 37.58 -66.38
N GLY A 5 2.81 36.29 -66.73
CA GLY A 5 1.75 35.52 -67.37
C GLY A 5 2.32 34.26 -68.04
N THR A 6 1.65 33.12 -67.81
CA THR A 6 1.50 31.93 -68.68
C THR A 6 2.66 30.98 -69.04
N TYR A 7 2.31 29.69 -68.90
CA TYR A 7 2.96 28.43 -69.22
C TYR A 7 3.17 28.19 -70.74
N PHE A 8 4.26 27.47 -71.10
CA PHE A 8 4.29 26.17 -71.83
C PHE A 8 5.65 25.99 -72.52
N GLN A 9 6.35 24.89 -72.23
CA GLN A 9 7.23 24.24 -73.21
C GLN A 9 7.45 22.77 -72.83
N PHE A 10 7.00 21.88 -73.71
CA PHE A 10 7.35 20.47 -73.79
C PHE A 10 8.41 20.31 -74.89
N ILE A 11 9.23 19.25 -74.77
CA ILE A 11 9.96 18.43 -75.78
C ILE A 11 11.37 18.11 -75.23
N LEU A 12 11.63 16.90 -74.71
CA LEU A 12 11.97 15.60 -75.34
C LEU A 12 13.48 15.42 -75.64
N PHE A 13 13.89 14.14 -75.67
CA PHE A 13 15.20 13.52 -76.02
C PHE A 13 16.13 13.21 -74.83
N LEU A 14 16.80 12.05 -74.71
CA LEU A 14 16.69 10.71 -75.30
C LEU A 14 17.76 9.82 -74.58
N LEU A 15 17.42 8.56 -74.31
CA LEU A 15 18.25 7.34 -74.26
C LEU A 15 19.64 7.30 -73.59
N LEU A 16 19.79 6.34 -72.65
CA LEU A 16 20.89 5.36 -72.69
C LEU A 16 20.45 4.03 -72.05
N ALA A 17 20.82 2.95 -72.72
CA ALA A 17 20.39 1.58 -72.48
C ALA A 17 21.50 0.73 -71.84
N ILE A 18 21.11 -0.50 -71.48
CA ILE A 18 21.93 -1.70 -71.13
C ILE A 18 22.23 -1.77 -69.62
N GLY A 19 21.98 -2.85 -68.90
CA GLY A 19 21.57 -4.21 -69.24
C GLY A 19 21.46 -5.02 -67.95
N LEU A 20 20.62 -6.05 -68.01
CA LEU A 20 20.20 -6.93 -66.91
C LEU A 20 21.36 -7.75 -66.33
N TYR A 21 21.38 -7.88 -65.00
CA TYR A 21 21.83 -9.10 -64.34
C TYR A 21 20.78 -9.52 -63.32
N ASP A 22 20.14 -10.65 -63.62
CA ASP A 22 19.17 -11.32 -62.79
C ASP A 22 19.91 -12.30 -61.88
N SER A 23 19.78 -12.11 -60.57
CA SER A 23 20.04 -13.16 -59.59
C SER A 23 18.90 -13.13 -58.60
N GLY A 24 17.90 -13.96 -58.88
CA GLY A 24 16.71 -14.13 -58.06
C GLY A 24 17.04 -14.42 -56.60
N VAL A 25 16.52 -13.56 -55.73
CA VAL A 25 16.18 -13.91 -54.35
C VAL A 25 14.74 -13.45 -54.14
N SER A 26 13.82 -14.41 -54.05
CA SER A 26 12.44 -14.15 -53.64
C SER A 26 12.45 -13.63 -52.20
N ALA A 27 12.23 -12.32 -52.04
CA ALA A 27 11.98 -11.72 -50.75
C ALA A 27 10.63 -12.22 -50.25
N LYS A 28 10.65 -13.13 -49.26
CA LYS A 28 9.45 -13.47 -48.49
C LYS A 28 8.98 -12.21 -47.74
N PRO A 29 7.68 -11.90 -47.72
CA PRO A 29 7.18 -10.79 -46.93
C PRO A 29 7.44 -11.09 -45.45
N VAL A 30 8.18 -10.21 -44.79
CA VAL A 30 8.29 -10.20 -43.33
C VAL A 30 6.97 -9.68 -42.80
N SER A 31 6.06 -10.59 -42.43
CA SER A 31 4.91 -10.23 -41.61
C SER A 31 5.44 -9.87 -40.22
N SER A 32 5.62 -8.58 -39.94
CA SER A 32 5.82 -8.08 -38.59
C SER A 32 4.50 -8.19 -37.82
N ALA A 33 4.17 -9.38 -37.35
CA ALA A 33 3.20 -9.51 -36.28
C ALA A 33 3.88 -8.98 -35.00
N SER A 34 3.65 -7.71 -34.69
CA SER A 34 3.92 -7.17 -33.36
C SER A 34 2.97 -7.85 -32.38
N THR A 35 3.40 -8.97 -31.81
CA THR A 35 2.76 -9.52 -30.62
C THR A 35 3.09 -8.57 -29.46
N TRP A 36 2.24 -7.57 -29.26
CA TRP A 36 2.09 -6.92 -27.97
C TRP A 36 1.84 -8.05 -26.97
N TRP A 37 2.83 -8.35 -26.13
CA TRP A 37 2.68 -9.27 -25.01
C TRP A 37 1.78 -8.59 -23.99
N TRP A 38 0.46 -8.61 -24.22
CA TRP A 38 -0.49 -8.36 -23.16
C TRP A 38 -0.30 -9.47 -22.12
N PRO A 39 -0.01 -9.14 -20.85
CA PRO A 39 -0.03 -10.13 -19.80
C PRO A 39 -1.36 -10.89 -19.88
N ARG A 40 -1.31 -12.22 -19.90
CA ARG A 40 -2.55 -13.01 -19.81
C ARG A 40 -3.30 -12.55 -18.56
N PRO A 41 -4.63 -12.30 -18.65
CA PRO A 41 -5.41 -11.99 -17.46
C PRO A 41 -5.16 -13.06 -16.40
N ARG A 42 -4.69 -12.65 -15.22
CA ARG A 42 -4.53 -13.59 -14.10
C ARG A 42 -5.92 -14.17 -13.80
N PRO A 43 -6.05 -15.49 -13.60
CA PRO A 43 -7.34 -16.06 -13.26
C PRO A 43 -7.85 -15.40 -11.98
N ARG A 44 -9.12 -14.96 -12.00
CA ARG A 44 -9.77 -14.35 -10.84
C ARG A 44 -9.72 -15.32 -9.66
N CYS A 45 -9.54 -14.76 -8.46
CA CYS A 45 -9.62 -15.46 -7.20
C CYS A 45 -10.93 -16.28 -7.11
N SER A 46 -10.82 -17.58 -6.86
CA SER A 46 -11.98 -18.50 -6.82
C SER A 46 -12.53 -18.74 -5.41
N ASN A 47 -11.72 -18.53 -4.38
CA ASN A 47 -12.10 -18.74 -2.98
C ASN A 47 -11.46 -17.64 -2.12
N PRO A 48 -12.03 -16.42 -2.11
CA PRO A 48 -11.45 -15.31 -1.37
C PRO A 48 -11.50 -15.56 0.13
N GLU A 49 -10.39 -15.29 0.80
CA GLU A 49 -10.38 -15.20 2.26
C GLU A 49 -11.25 -14.02 2.71
N THR A 50 -11.85 -14.15 3.90
CA THR A 50 -12.68 -13.10 4.46
C THR A 50 -11.90 -12.32 5.51
N ARG A 51 -11.84 -10.99 5.34
CA ARG A 51 -11.40 -10.04 6.35
C ARG A 51 -12.60 -9.49 7.09
N VAL A 52 -12.53 -9.42 8.41
CA VAL A 52 -13.70 -9.16 9.29
C VAL A 52 -13.41 -8.06 10.30
N GLU A 53 -14.45 -7.38 10.79
CA GLU A 53 -14.27 -6.41 11.87
C GLU A 53 -13.82 -7.11 13.17
N TRP A 54 -12.84 -6.55 13.88
CA TRP A 54 -12.26 -7.11 15.11
C TRP A 54 -13.31 -7.51 16.16
N THR A 55 -14.34 -6.69 16.32
CA THR A 55 -15.43 -6.87 17.29
C THR A 55 -16.32 -8.08 16.98
N THR A 56 -16.28 -8.60 15.76
CA THR A 56 -17.03 -9.80 15.33
C THR A 56 -16.30 -11.11 15.64
N LEU A 57 -15.01 -11.04 15.98
CA LEU A 57 -14.24 -12.22 16.34
C LEU A 57 -14.68 -12.79 17.69
N SER A 58 -14.75 -14.12 17.76
CA SER A 58 -14.83 -14.82 19.04
C SER A 58 -13.55 -14.62 19.86
N ASN A 59 -13.64 -14.76 21.18
CA ASN A 59 -12.47 -14.67 22.06
C ASN A 59 -11.36 -15.66 21.65
N GLN A 60 -11.71 -16.87 21.19
CA GLN A 60 -10.73 -17.83 20.70
C GLN A 60 -9.98 -17.33 19.46
N GLN A 61 -10.69 -16.70 18.52
CA GLN A 61 -10.07 -16.11 17.32
C GLN A 61 -9.17 -14.91 17.68
N LYS A 62 -9.60 -14.06 18.62
CA LYS A 62 -8.78 -12.94 19.15
C LYS A 62 -7.50 -13.47 19.80
N THR A 63 -7.60 -14.46 20.69
CA THR A 63 -6.43 -15.11 21.32
C THR A 63 -5.51 -15.74 20.27
N ALA A 64 -6.06 -16.43 19.26
CA ALA A 64 -5.26 -17.02 18.19
C ALA A 64 -4.51 -15.96 17.36
N TYR A 65 -5.13 -14.79 17.13
CA TYR A 65 -4.50 -13.67 16.44
C TYR A 65 -3.34 -13.11 17.27
N PHE A 66 -3.58 -12.82 18.55
CA PHE A 66 -2.54 -12.32 19.46
C PHE A 66 -1.36 -13.29 19.62
N ASN A 67 -1.62 -14.59 19.70
CA ASN A 67 -0.55 -15.59 19.76
C ASN A 67 0.31 -15.59 18.49
N ALA A 68 -0.29 -15.33 17.32
CA ALA A 68 0.45 -15.24 16.07
C ALA A 68 1.29 -13.96 15.98
N GLU A 69 0.77 -12.82 16.45
CA GLU A 69 1.55 -11.57 16.58
C GLU A 69 2.75 -11.77 17.52
N LEU A 70 2.51 -12.32 18.71
CA LEU A 70 3.57 -12.59 19.70
C LEU A 70 4.62 -13.57 19.18
N CYS A 71 4.23 -14.52 18.32
CA CYS A 71 5.17 -15.37 17.62
C CYS A 71 6.10 -14.57 16.69
N LEU A 72 5.62 -13.54 15.98
CA LEU A 72 6.49 -12.68 15.18
C LEU A 72 7.43 -11.83 16.05
N TYR A 73 6.97 -11.33 17.19
CA TYR A 73 7.82 -10.63 18.15
C TYR A 73 8.92 -11.55 18.74
N ALA A 74 8.62 -12.83 18.95
CA ALA A 74 9.58 -13.78 19.53
C ALA A 74 10.54 -14.38 18.51
N ALA A 75 10.14 -14.47 17.23
CA ALA A 75 10.98 -15.05 16.18
C ALA A 75 12.12 -14.09 15.78
N PRO A 76 13.33 -14.60 15.49
CA PRO A 76 14.46 -13.74 15.12
C PRO A 76 14.25 -13.11 13.74
N ALA A 77 14.69 -11.86 13.58
CA ALA A 77 14.69 -11.15 12.31
C ALA A 77 15.36 -11.96 11.18
N ARG A 78 14.90 -11.76 9.94
CA ARG A 78 15.45 -12.42 8.75
C ARG A 78 15.91 -11.46 7.66
N THR A 79 15.54 -10.19 7.72
CA THR A 79 16.03 -9.21 6.74
C THR A 79 17.41 -8.69 7.13
N SER A 80 18.10 -8.07 6.17
CA SER A 80 19.38 -7.38 6.41
C SER A 80 19.19 -5.91 6.84
N ILE A 81 18.00 -5.55 7.32
CA ILE A 81 17.68 -4.17 7.70
C ILE A 81 18.47 -3.81 8.99
N PRO A 82 19.17 -2.68 9.06
CA PRO A 82 19.88 -2.30 10.27
C PRO A 82 18.94 -2.09 11.48
N GLY A 83 19.26 -2.71 12.61
CA GLY A 83 18.56 -2.51 13.89
C GLY A 83 17.38 -3.45 14.17
N VAL A 84 16.96 -4.28 13.20
CA VAL A 84 15.90 -5.26 13.44
C VAL A 84 16.40 -6.42 14.31
N VAL A 85 15.58 -6.85 15.26
CA VAL A 85 15.91 -7.95 16.19
C VAL A 85 14.95 -9.12 16.00
N SER A 86 13.67 -8.84 15.80
CA SER A 86 12.58 -9.80 15.63
C SER A 86 12.01 -9.83 14.21
N ARG A 87 11.22 -10.86 13.90
CA ARG A 87 10.43 -10.89 12.65
C ARG A 87 9.39 -9.79 12.58
N TYR A 88 8.91 -9.33 13.73
CA TYR A 88 8.05 -8.16 13.78
C TYR A 88 8.85 -6.89 13.43
N ASP A 89 10.09 -6.74 13.92
CA ASP A 89 10.94 -5.61 13.54
C ASP A 89 11.28 -5.61 12.05
N ASP A 90 11.34 -6.75 11.36
CA ASP A 90 11.51 -6.76 9.91
C ASP A 90 10.37 -5.97 9.20
N LEU A 91 9.13 -6.08 9.69
CA LEU A 91 8.00 -5.31 9.17
C LEU A 91 8.22 -3.82 9.45
N VAL A 92 8.44 -3.46 10.72
CA VAL A 92 8.66 -2.07 11.15
C VAL A 92 9.83 -1.44 10.41
N GLY A 93 10.94 -2.17 10.24
CA GLY A 93 12.15 -1.72 9.57
C GLY A 93 11.95 -1.51 8.08
N ALA A 94 11.15 -2.37 7.43
CA ALA A 94 10.80 -2.18 6.02
C ALA A 94 10.02 -0.89 5.81
N HIS A 95 9.01 -0.64 6.65
CA HIS A 95 8.25 0.61 6.66
C HIS A 95 9.17 1.81 6.92
N SER A 96 9.97 1.76 7.99
CA SER A 96 10.87 2.86 8.40
C SER A 96 11.85 3.27 7.30
N ILE A 97 12.57 2.31 6.70
CA ILE A 97 13.56 2.64 5.66
C ILE A 97 12.88 3.12 4.37
N GLN A 98 11.80 2.49 3.93
CA GLN A 98 11.13 2.90 2.69
C GLN A 98 10.38 4.23 2.85
N SER A 99 9.98 4.59 4.07
CA SER A 99 9.42 5.92 4.38
C SER A 99 10.48 6.98 4.67
N ASN A 100 11.76 6.61 4.78
CA ASN A 100 12.87 7.55 5.01
C ASN A 100 14.10 7.22 4.16
N THR A 101 13.94 7.19 2.83
CA THR A 101 15.09 7.05 1.95
C THR A 101 15.79 8.41 1.78
N THR A 102 17.10 8.47 2.02
CA THR A 102 17.88 9.72 1.87
C THR A 102 17.86 10.23 0.41
N ASP A 103 17.82 9.30 -0.55
CA ASP A 103 17.94 9.60 -1.97
C ASP A 103 16.61 9.96 -2.64
N LEU A 104 15.52 9.26 -2.31
CA LEU A 104 14.22 9.38 -2.96
C LEU A 104 13.13 10.00 -2.05
N GLY A 105 13.46 10.24 -0.78
CA GLY A 105 12.50 10.65 0.23
C GLY A 105 11.59 9.49 0.65
N ASP A 106 10.43 9.84 1.17
CA ASP A 106 9.38 8.86 1.50
C ASP A 106 8.84 8.21 0.23
N LEU A 107 8.87 6.89 0.15
CA LEU A 107 8.30 6.13 -0.97
C LEU A 107 6.83 5.78 -0.74
N TRP A 108 6.34 5.80 0.50
CA TRP A 108 5.06 5.21 0.88
C TRP A 108 3.98 6.24 1.16
N HIS A 109 4.24 7.43 1.74
CA HIS A 109 3.15 8.30 2.21
C HIS A 109 2.70 9.41 1.24
N PRO A 110 3.50 10.42 0.86
CA PRO A 110 3.05 11.42 -0.09
C PRO A 110 3.35 10.97 -1.54
N THR A 111 3.00 9.72 -1.87
CA THR A 111 3.28 9.11 -3.18
C THR A 111 2.02 8.54 -3.82
N GLY A 112 2.06 8.34 -5.14
CA GLY A 112 0.95 7.73 -5.88
C GLY A 112 0.72 6.26 -5.53
N GLN A 113 1.70 5.61 -4.87
CA GLN A 113 1.63 4.21 -4.47
C GLN A 113 1.10 4.00 -3.04
N PHE A 114 0.77 5.07 -2.29
CA PHE A 114 0.39 5.00 -0.88
C PHE A 114 -0.65 3.92 -0.55
N LEU A 115 -1.79 3.90 -1.23
CA LEU A 115 -2.82 2.90 -0.95
C LEU A 115 -2.40 1.48 -1.35
N ALA A 116 -1.75 1.35 -2.51
CA ALA A 116 -1.31 0.05 -3.03
C ALA A 116 -0.21 -0.58 -2.17
N VAL A 117 0.76 0.21 -1.72
CA VAL A 117 1.86 -0.29 -0.89
C VAL A 117 1.36 -0.69 0.51
N HIS A 118 0.43 0.07 1.11
CA HIS A 118 -0.14 -0.30 2.40
C HIS A 118 -1.07 -1.52 2.32
N ARG A 119 -1.84 -1.67 1.24
CA ARG A 119 -2.59 -2.91 0.96
C ARG A 119 -1.65 -4.12 0.87
N TYR A 120 -0.56 -3.97 0.12
CA TYR A 120 0.46 -5.00 -0.02
C TYR A 120 1.17 -5.29 1.31
N TYR A 121 1.37 -4.28 2.16
CA TYR A 121 1.99 -4.39 3.47
C TYR A 121 1.10 -5.13 4.49
N VAL A 122 -0.20 -4.81 4.54
CA VAL A 122 -1.19 -5.57 5.34
C VAL A 122 -1.29 -7.02 4.85
N HIS A 123 -1.23 -7.24 3.53
CA HIS A 123 -1.15 -8.60 2.99
C HIS A 123 0.15 -9.31 3.42
N THR A 124 1.29 -8.63 3.40
CA THR A 124 2.59 -9.16 3.86
C THR A 124 2.48 -9.65 5.30
N HIS A 125 1.98 -8.81 6.21
CA HIS A 125 1.74 -9.17 7.61
C HIS A 125 0.84 -10.40 7.75
N ALA A 126 -0.31 -10.41 7.06
CA ALA A 126 -1.21 -11.57 7.05
C ALA A 126 -0.49 -12.86 6.59
N MET A 127 0.36 -12.78 5.56
CA MET A 127 1.10 -13.93 5.06
C MET A 127 2.14 -14.41 6.08
N LEU A 128 2.80 -13.53 6.82
CA LEU A 128 3.72 -13.92 7.90
C LEU A 128 2.97 -14.62 9.04
N LEU A 129 1.83 -14.07 9.49
CA LEU A 129 0.98 -14.71 10.50
C LEU A 129 0.59 -16.14 10.07
N ARG A 130 0.17 -16.31 8.80
CA ARG A 130 -0.25 -17.61 8.26
C ARG A 130 0.90 -18.61 8.09
N ARG A 131 1.97 -18.18 7.43
CA ARG A 131 3.05 -19.08 6.98
C ARG A 131 4.06 -19.39 8.08
N GLU A 132 4.26 -18.47 9.02
CA GLU A 132 5.34 -18.56 10.00
C GLU A 132 4.82 -18.80 11.41
N CYS A 133 3.65 -18.25 11.73
CA CYS A 133 3.03 -18.38 13.06
C CYS A 133 1.76 -19.23 13.07
N GLY A 134 1.43 -19.89 11.95
CA GLY A 134 0.35 -20.87 11.86
C GLY A 134 -1.06 -20.30 12.04
N TYR A 135 -1.26 -18.98 11.88
CA TYR A 135 -2.57 -18.36 12.05
C TYR A 135 -3.57 -18.85 11.00
N ARG A 136 -4.71 -19.39 11.46
CA ARG A 136 -5.79 -19.92 10.60
C ARG A 136 -7.08 -19.10 10.67
N GLY A 137 -7.13 -18.08 11.52
CA GLY A 137 -8.30 -17.21 11.63
C GLY A 137 -8.45 -16.25 10.44
N PRO A 138 -9.57 -15.50 10.42
CA PRO A 138 -9.76 -14.39 9.49
C PRO A 138 -8.83 -13.22 9.84
N ILE A 139 -8.38 -12.46 8.85
CA ILE A 139 -7.55 -11.26 9.11
C ILE A 139 -8.48 -10.10 9.51
N PRO A 140 -8.33 -9.54 10.72
CA PRO A 140 -9.24 -8.50 11.20
C PRO A 140 -8.91 -7.08 10.70
N TYR A 141 -9.87 -6.18 10.85
CA TYR A 141 -9.70 -4.73 10.76
C TYR A 141 -10.53 -4.00 11.83
N TRP A 142 -10.27 -2.72 12.08
CA TRP A 142 -11.03 -1.93 13.05
C TRP A 142 -11.88 -0.84 12.39
N ASN A 143 -13.20 -0.99 12.46
CA ASN A 143 -14.12 0.06 12.03
C ASN A 143 -14.11 1.25 13.00
N GLU A 144 -13.25 2.23 12.74
CA GLU A 144 -13.02 3.37 13.63
C GLU A 144 -14.22 4.32 13.78
N VAL A 145 -15.20 4.26 12.87
CA VAL A 145 -16.35 5.18 12.86
C VAL A 145 -17.16 5.08 14.14
N THR A 146 -17.35 3.87 14.67
CA THR A 146 -18.14 3.65 15.89
C THR A 146 -17.47 4.19 17.14
N ASP A 147 -16.16 4.40 17.09
CA ASP A 147 -15.35 4.82 18.21
C ASP A 147 -14.84 6.27 18.07
N ALA A 148 -15.22 6.98 16.99
CA ALA A 148 -14.73 8.31 16.69
C ALA A 148 -14.92 9.29 17.87
N GLY A 149 -13.82 9.90 18.32
CA GLY A 149 -13.79 10.80 19.49
C GLY A 149 -13.79 10.08 20.85
N ALA A 150 -13.83 8.76 20.86
CA ALA A 150 -13.87 7.92 22.07
C ALA A 150 -12.96 6.67 21.96
N PHE A 151 -11.88 6.76 21.18
CA PHE A 151 -10.92 5.67 20.96
C PHE A 151 -10.48 4.96 22.25
N ALA A 152 -10.19 5.72 23.31
CA ALA A 152 -9.81 5.19 24.62
C ALA A 152 -10.83 4.19 25.23
N ASN A 153 -12.10 4.31 24.86
CA ASN A 153 -13.19 3.44 25.32
C ASN A 153 -13.56 2.34 24.31
N SER A 154 -12.91 2.31 23.15
CA SER A 154 -13.21 1.31 22.11
C SER A 154 -12.86 -0.10 22.60
N THR A 155 -13.69 -1.07 22.25
CA THR A 155 -13.39 -2.48 22.58
C THR A 155 -12.10 -2.93 21.92
N THR A 156 -11.80 -2.46 20.71
CA THR A 156 -10.55 -2.77 20.00
C THR A 156 -9.33 -2.29 20.77
N ILE A 157 -9.27 -1.02 21.19
CA ILE A 157 -8.10 -0.50 21.92
C ILE A 157 -7.97 -1.18 23.28
N LEU A 158 -9.08 -1.41 23.98
CA LEU A 158 -9.08 -2.13 25.26
C LEU A 158 -8.55 -3.56 25.13
N ASP A 159 -8.97 -4.31 24.10
CA ASP A 159 -8.45 -5.66 23.83
C ASP A 159 -6.94 -5.65 23.51
N PHE A 160 -6.45 -4.57 22.90
CA PHE A 160 -5.04 -4.34 22.58
C PHE A 160 -4.23 -3.75 23.75
N GLY A 161 -4.80 -3.70 24.95
CA GLY A 161 -4.11 -3.28 26.18
C GLY A 161 -4.49 -1.92 26.74
N GLY A 162 -5.35 -1.17 26.04
CA GLY A 162 -5.85 0.15 26.43
C GLY A 162 -4.95 1.30 25.99
N GLU A 163 -5.31 2.50 26.46
CA GLU A 163 -4.49 3.71 26.38
C GLU A 163 -3.23 3.60 27.23
N GLY A 164 -2.21 4.39 26.88
CA GLY A 164 -0.98 4.44 27.63
C GLY A 164 -1.10 5.20 28.95
N GLU A 165 -0.44 4.71 29.99
CA GLU A 165 -0.46 5.32 31.31
C GLU A 165 0.56 6.46 31.42
N GLU A 166 0.09 7.69 31.69
CA GLU A 166 0.96 8.87 31.81
C GLU A 166 2.05 8.68 32.88
N SER A 167 1.72 8.02 33.99
CA SER A 167 2.67 7.68 35.06
C SER A 167 3.83 6.78 34.61
N SER A 168 3.69 6.11 33.47
CA SER A 168 4.70 5.24 32.87
C SER A 168 5.07 5.71 31.46
N ASN A 169 5.18 7.04 31.27
CA ASN A 169 5.51 7.65 29.98
C ASN A 169 4.61 7.18 28.83
N TYR A 170 3.30 7.04 29.12
CA TYR A 170 2.28 6.61 28.19
C TYR A 170 2.50 5.19 27.62
N THR A 171 3.18 4.30 28.34
CA THR A 171 3.31 2.90 27.91
C THR A 171 2.01 2.13 28.07
N VAL A 172 1.76 1.18 27.17
CA VAL A 172 0.57 0.30 27.23
C VAL A 172 0.62 -0.53 28.54
N PRO A 173 -0.42 -0.45 29.39
CA PRO A 173 -0.37 -0.99 30.75
C PRO A 173 -0.70 -2.49 30.85
N SER A 174 -1.46 -3.03 29.90
CA SER A 174 -2.04 -4.37 30.03
C SER A 174 -2.19 -5.09 28.68
N GLY A 175 -2.74 -6.31 28.71
CA GLY A 175 -3.01 -7.08 27.50
C GLY A 175 -1.76 -7.77 26.93
N PRO A 176 -1.89 -8.41 25.76
CA PRO A 176 -0.87 -9.29 25.19
C PRO A 176 0.43 -8.56 24.84
N PHE A 177 0.37 -7.26 24.59
CA PHE A 177 1.51 -6.45 24.15
C PHE A 177 2.16 -5.62 25.27
N ALA A 178 1.64 -5.70 26.50
CA ALA A 178 2.26 -5.03 27.64
C ALA A 178 3.65 -5.59 27.93
N ASN A 179 4.57 -4.69 28.27
CA ASN A 179 5.98 -4.98 28.55
C ASN A 179 6.79 -5.55 27.37
N LEU A 180 6.24 -5.61 26.15
CA LEU A 180 7.06 -5.91 24.98
C LEU A 180 8.08 -4.79 24.75
N THR A 181 9.30 -5.19 24.45
CA THR A 181 10.34 -4.29 23.95
C THR A 181 10.25 -4.23 22.44
N VAL A 182 10.13 -3.03 21.90
CA VAL A 182 10.29 -2.72 20.47
C VAL A 182 11.63 -2.01 20.28
N HIS A 183 12.28 -2.24 19.14
CA HIS A 183 13.70 -1.92 18.96
C HIS A 183 13.94 -0.74 18.00
N LEU A 184 12.97 -0.44 17.14
CA LEU A 184 13.10 0.60 16.12
C LEU A 184 12.43 1.89 16.55
N GLY A 185 13.08 3.01 16.27
CA GLY A 185 12.59 4.34 16.63
C GLY A 185 12.92 4.80 18.06
N PRO A 186 12.43 5.97 18.48
CA PRO A 186 11.59 6.87 17.69
C PRO A 186 12.34 7.45 16.49
N GLY A 187 11.69 7.42 15.32
CA GLY A 187 12.28 7.82 14.04
C GLY A 187 13.39 6.84 13.63
N MET A 188 14.62 7.35 13.43
CA MET A 188 15.79 6.54 13.05
C MET A 188 16.74 6.25 14.20
N THR A 189 16.40 6.65 15.43
CA THR A 189 17.33 6.56 16.58
C THR A 189 17.54 5.12 17.06
N ASN A 190 16.54 4.24 16.84
CA ASN A 190 16.53 2.83 17.22
C ASN A 190 16.97 2.59 18.67
N THR A 191 16.07 2.91 19.60
CA THR A 191 16.24 2.70 21.03
C THR A 191 15.21 1.68 21.51
N ASP A 192 15.64 0.75 22.37
CA ASP A 192 14.71 -0.15 23.05
C ASP A 192 13.71 0.65 23.90
N HIS A 193 12.43 0.44 23.64
CA HIS A 193 11.34 1.05 24.40
C HIS A 193 10.13 0.12 24.43
N ARG A 194 9.14 0.49 25.23
CA ARG A 194 7.84 -0.19 25.24
C ARG A 194 6.87 0.57 24.35
N ILE A 195 5.89 -0.14 23.81
CA ILE A 195 4.82 0.47 23.01
C ILE A 195 4.13 1.55 23.83
N THR A 196 3.97 2.73 23.23
CA THR A 196 3.31 3.89 23.82
C THR A 196 2.05 4.30 23.06
N ARG A 197 1.03 4.75 23.79
CA ARG A 197 -0.21 5.30 23.25
C ARG A 197 -0.60 6.54 24.03
N LYS A 198 -0.91 7.62 23.32
CA LYS A 198 -1.24 8.91 23.92
C LYS A 198 -2.43 9.48 23.15
N GLY A 199 -3.60 8.90 23.38
CA GLY A 199 -4.78 9.19 22.58
C GLY A 199 -5.12 10.69 22.50
N ASP A 200 -5.55 11.12 21.32
CA ASP A 200 -6.00 12.50 21.06
C ASP A 200 -7.44 12.48 20.53
N VAL A 201 -8.36 12.98 21.35
CA VAL A 201 -9.78 13.10 21.02
C VAL A 201 -10.00 13.98 19.77
N ARG A 202 -9.16 15.01 19.55
CA ARG A 202 -9.29 15.92 18.41
C ARG A 202 -8.97 15.22 17.09
N ASN A 203 -8.02 14.31 17.09
CA ASN A 203 -7.69 13.50 15.91
C ASN A 203 -8.71 12.38 15.72
N SER A 204 -9.03 11.63 16.77
CA SER A 204 -9.97 10.50 16.67
C SER A 204 -11.39 10.93 16.28
N VAL A 205 -11.82 12.17 16.58
CA VAL A 205 -13.10 12.71 16.07
C VAL A 205 -13.16 12.69 14.54
N GLN A 206 -12.03 12.83 13.84
CA GLN A 206 -11.99 12.85 12.38
C GLN A 206 -12.21 11.46 11.74
N ALA A 207 -12.28 10.40 12.53
CA ALA A 207 -12.65 9.06 12.04
C ALA A 207 -14.17 8.89 11.84
N ASN A 208 -14.98 9.91 12.14
CA ASN A 208 -16.44 9.82 12.10
C ASN A 208 -17.02 9.67 10.67
N GLN A 209 -18.31 9.36 10.60
CA GLN A 209 -19.03 9.09 9.35
C GLN A 209 -18.97 10.23 8.33
N MET A 210 -18.93 11.50 8.76
CA MET A 210 -18.84 12.66 7.85
C MET A 210 -17.55 12.63 7.02
N TYR A 211 -16.42 12.27 7.63
CA TYR A 211 -15.15 12.15 6.93
C TYR A 211 -15.13 10.93 6.00
N VAL A 212 -15.70 9.81 6.44
CA VAL A 212 -15.89 8.64 5.57
C VAL A 212 -16.76 8.98 4.36
N ASP A 213 -17.88 9.67 4.54
CA ASP A 213 -18.76 10.07 3.44
C ASP A 213 -18.06 11.02 2.48
N THR A 214 -17.25 11.94 3.00
CA THR A 214 -16.42 12.85 2.19
C THR A 214 -15.44 12.07 1.33
N VAL A 215 -14.67 11.15 1.92
CA VAL A 215 -13.73 10.28 1.19
C VAL A 215 -14.47 9.45 0.14
N MET A 216 -15.60 8.85 0.51
CA MET A 216 -16.39 7.97 -0.34
C MET A 216 -17.13 8.71 -1.48
N SER A 217 -17.26 10.04 -1.39
CA SER A 217 -17.84 10.89 -2.43
C SER A 217 -16.89 11.18 -3.60
N ALA A 218 -15.58 10.92 -3.43
CA ALA A 218 -14.58 11.14 -4.47
C ALA A 218 -14.93 10.38 -5.76
N THR A 219 -14.76 11.04 -6.90
CA THR A 219 -15.10 10.47 -8.21
C THR A 219 -13.89 9.87 -8.95
N THR A 220 -12.68 10.27 -8.55
CA THR A 220 -11.39 9.80 -9.10
C THR A 220 -10.51 9.24 -7.99
N PHE A 221 -9.58 8.35 -8.35
CA PHE A 221 -8.61 7.79 -7.42
C PHE A 221 -7.76 8.86 -6.74
N ALA A 222 -7.27 9.85 -7.50
CA ALA A 222 -6.46 10.94 -6.97
C ALA A 222 -7.18 11.73 -5.85
N GLN A 223 -8.47 12.05 -6.04
CA GLN A 223 -9.29 12.70 -5.03
C GLN A 223 -9.50 11.79 -3.81
N PHE A 224 -9.81 10.52 -4.05
CA PHE A 224 -10.03 9.53 -2.99
C PHE A 224 -8.79 9.40 -2.10
N GLN A 225 -7.63 9.10 -2.70
CA GLN A 225 -6.37 8.92 -1.98
C GLN A 225 -5.99 10.18 -1.19
N ASN A 226 -6.06 11.36 -1.81
CA ASN A 226 -5.71 12.61 -1.14
C ASN A 226 -6.66 12.93 0.02
N SER A 227 -7.96 12.66 -0.13
CA SER A 227 -8.94 12.85 0.94
C SER A 227 -8.70 11.88 2.09
N LEU A 228 -8.51 10.58 1.80
CA LEU A 228 -8.28 9.54 2.81
C LEU A 228 -6.98 9.78 3.59
N SER A 229 -5.88 10.06 2.88
CA SER A 229 -4.56 10.31 3.49
C SER A 229 -4.56 11.51 4.44
N ARG A 230 -5.31 12.57 4.12
CA ARG A 230 -5.39 13.80 4.92
C ARG A 230 -6.46 13.78 6.02
N SER A 231 -7.31 12.75 6.06
CA SER A 231 -8.38 12.64 7.05
C SER A 231 -8.26 11.32 7.82
N LEU A 232 -8.91 10.26 7.34
CA LEU A 232 -9.02 8.98 8.05
C LEU A 232 -7.67 8.38 8.45
N HIS A 233 -6.67 8.45 7.57
CA HIS A 233 -5.31 7.98 7.90
C HIS A 233 -4.68 8.76 9.07
N GLY A 234 -4.78 10.09 9.04
CA GLY A 234 -4.32 10.92 10.15
C GLY A 234 -5.14 10.77 11.43
N ALA A 235 -6.45 10.48 11.29
CA ALA A 235 -7.37 10.30 12.40
C ALA A 235 -7.04 9.05 13.23
N GLY A 236 -6.77 7.92 12.58
CA GLY A 236 -6.39 6.68 13.27
C GLY A 236 -5.03 6.82 13.97
N HIS A 237 -4.00 7.21 13.23
CA HIS A 237 -2.65 7.42 13.77
C HIS A 237 -2.63 8.46 14.90
N GLY A 238 -3.14 9.66 14.64
CA GLY A 238 -3.18 10.74 15.62
C GLY A 238 -4.16 10.48 16.76
N GLY A 239 -5.19 9.66 16.55
CA GLY A 239 -6.18 9.29 17.54
C GLY A 239 -5.65 8.33 18.59
N ILE A 240 -4.78 7.39 18.20
CA ILE A 240 -4.08 6.48 19.13
C ILE A 240 -2.87 7.18 19.79
N GLY A 241 -2.16 8.03 19.04
CA GLY A 241 -1.02 8.75 19.60
C GLY A 241 0.21 7.86 19.84
N GLY A 242 1.17 8.35 20.63
CA GLY A 242 2.35 7.57 21.00
C GLY A 242 3.15 7.11 19.77
N ASP A 243 3.43 5.80 19.68
CA ASP A 243 4.17 5.24 18.53
C ASP A 243 3.43 5.39 17.20
N MET A 244 2.09 5.36 17.21
CA MET A 244 1.28 5.50 15.99
C MET A 244 1.46 6.85 15.27
N ILE A 245 1.91 7.92 15.94
CA ILE A 245 2.15 9.20 15.24
C ILE A 245 3.51 9.25 14.53
N ASN A 246 4.41 8.31 14.85
CA ASN A 246 5.72 8.28 14.24
C ASN A 246 5.63 7.65 12.85
N ILE A 247 5.57 8.48 11.80
CA ILE A 247 5.40 8.01 10.41
C ILE A 247 6.37 6.89 10.03
N LEU A 248 7.59 6.84 10.58
CA LEU A 248 8.55 5.79 10.21
C LEU A 248 8.28 4.47 10.94
N THR A 249 7.90 4.57 12.21
CA THR A 249 7.89 3.44 13.16
C THR A 249 6.52 3.15 13.75
N ALA A 250 5.45 3.77 13.24
CA ALA A 250 4.05 3.51 13.61
C ALA A 250 3.67 2.02 13.65
N PRO A 251 4.19 1.15 12.76
CA PRO A 251 3.94 -0.29 12.86
C PRO A 251 4.41 -0.95 14.16
N ASN A 252 5.22 -0.29 15.00
CA ASN A 252 5.57 -0.78 16.35
C ASN A 252 4.33 -1.08 17.18
N ASP A 253 3.25 -0.30 17.03
CA ASP A 253 1.97 -0.58 17.67
C ASP A 253 1.15 -1.56 16.80
N PRO A 254 0.78 -2.74 17.30
CA PRO A 254 -0.04 -3.71 16.57
C PRO A 254 -1.40 -3.18 16.10
N LEU A 255 -1.91 -2.08 16.67
CA LEU A 255 -3.11 -1.40 16.15
C LEU A 255 -2.91 -0.84 14.73
N PHE A 256 -1.67 -0.66 14.26
CA PHE A 256 -1.35 -0.28 12.89
C PHE A 256 -2.06 -1.18 11.87
N TRP A 257 -2.05 -2.50 12.09
CA TRP A 257 -2.65 -3.47 11.17
C TRP A 257 -4.17 -3.37 11.13
N MET A 258 -4.78 -3.05 12.27
CA MET A 258 -6.23 -2.82 12.36
C MET A 258 -6.64 -1.55 11.62
N HIS A 259 -5.89 -0.46 11.84
CA HIS A 259 -6.08 0.83 11.19
C HIS A 259 -5.93 0.72 9.67
N HIS A 260 -4.80 0.20 9.19
CA HIS A 260 -4.56 0.05 7.74
C HIS A 260 -5.45 -1.01 7.09
N GLY A 261 -5.86 -2.05 7.84
CA GLY A 261 -6.90 -2.97 7.41
C GLY A 261 -8.23 -2.28 7.13
N TYR A 262 -8.57 -1.26 7.92
CA TYR A 262 -9.78 -0.46 7.75
C TYR A 262 -9.65 0.57 6.61
N LEU A 263 -8.50 1.23 6.46
CA LEU A 263 -8.26 2.08 5.29
C LEU A 263 -8.35 1.27 3.98
N ASP A 264 -7.82 0.05 3.98
CA ASP A 264 -7.94 -0.86 2.85
C ASP A 264 -9.40 -1.29 2.60
N TYR A 265 -10.17 -1.54 3.65
CA TYR A 265 -11.62 -1.77 3.55
C TYR A 265 -12.35 -0.58 2.90
N VAL A 266 -12.05 0.66 3.32
CA VAL A 266 -12.66 1.88 2.75
C VAL A 266 -12.31 2.00 1.27
N TRP A 267 -11.06 1.73 0.88
CA TRP A 267 -10.64 1.73 -0.53
C TRP A 267 -11.33 0.64 -1.34
N TRP A 268 -11.36 -0.60 -0.83
CA TRP A 268 -12.09 -1.71 -1.43
C TRP A 268 -13.56 -1.37 -1.66
N LYS A 269 -14.22 -0.77 -0.66
CA LYS A 269 -15.62 -0.34 -0.75
C LYS A 269 -15.82 0.75 -1.79
N TRP A 270 -14.88 1.69 -1.92
CA TRP A 270 -14.94 2.73 -2.94
C TRP A 270 -14.75 2.18 -4.36
N GLN A 271 -13.83 1.23 -4.55
CA GLN A 271 -13.63 0.50 -5.80
C GLN A 271 -14.89 -0.31 -6.17
N GLY A 272 -15.52 -0.97 -5.20
CA GLY A 272 -16.73 -1.78 -5.39
C GLY A 272 -17.96 -1.01 -5.89
N ARG A 273 -17.99 0.33 -5.78
CA ARG A 273 -19.10 1.16 -6.31
C ARG A 273 -19.06 1.31 -7.83
N ASN A 274 -17.90 1.12 -8.46
CA ASN A 274 -17.75 1.17 -9.91
C ASN A 274 -16.49 0.41 -10.33
N GLN A 275 -16.63 -0.66 -11.11
CA GLN A 275 -15.52 -1.51 -11.53
C GLN A 275 -14.39 -0.77 -12.26
N THR A 276 -14.67 0.37 -12.92
CA THR A 276 -13.62 1.17 -13.58
C THR A 276 -12.63 1.76 -12.57
N ARG A 277 -12.99 1.84 -11.29
CA ARG A 277 -12.15 2.35 -10.21
C ARG A 277 -11.07 1.38 -9.75
N ILE A 278 -11.20 0.08 -10.07
CA ILE A 278 -10.22 -0.93 -9.65
C ILE A 278 -8.84 -0.56 -10.18
N HIS A 279 -8.77 -0.14 -11.46
CA HIS A 279 -7.53 0.20 -12.15
C HIS A 279 -7.35 1.71 -12.39
N ASP A 280 -8.13 2.56 -11.69
CA ASP A 280 -7.97 4.01 -11.80
C ASP A 280 -6.72 4.47 -11.03
N LEU A 281 -5.69 4.88 -11.77
CA LEU A 281 -4.46 5.49 -11.25
C LEU A 281 -4.21 6.86 -11.89
N VAL A 282 -5.22 7.45 -12.54
CA VAL A 282 -5.07 8.73 -13.22
C VAL A 282 -4.76 9.82 -12.18
N ASN A 283 -3.62 10.50 -12.36
CA ASN A 283 -3.11 11.51 -11.42
C ASN A 283 -2.89 10.97 -9.99
N ALA A 284 -2.61 9.67 -9.82
CA ALA A 284 -2.31 9.07 -8.51
C ALA A 284 -1.20 9.80 -7.74
N GLY A 285 -0.19 10.29 -8.47
CA GLY A 285 1.01 10.91 -7.92
C GLY A 285 2.26 10.27 -8.52
N ASN A 286 3.41 10.53 -7.90
CA ASN A 286 4.70 9.98 -8.31
C ASN A 286 5.10 8.80 -7.42
N GLU A 287 6.01 7.96 -7.90
CA GLU A 287 6.56 6.84 -7.12
C GLU A 287 7.36 7.32 -5.89
N THR A 288 7.86 8.54 -5.91
CA THR A 288 8.74 9.11 -4.88
C THR A 288 8.24 10.47 -4.40
N ALA A 289 8.43 10.77 -3.11
CA ALA A 289 8.10 12.09 -2.55
C ALA A 289 9.06 13.19 -3.02
N LYS A 290 10.33 12.83 -3.24
CA LYS A 290 11.39 13.75 -3.70
C LYS A 290 11.74 13.43 -5.15
N ALA A 291 12.03 14.47 -5.93
CA ALA A 291 12.44 14.31 -7.33
C ALA A 291 13.80 13.58 -7.38
N PRO A 292 13.89 12.42 -8.06
CA PRO A 292 15.17 11.79 -8.31
C PRO A 292 15.95 12.55 -9.40
N PRO A 293 17.26 12.33 -9.55
CA PRO A 293 18.06 12.95 -10.61
C PRO A 293 17.52 12.69 -12.03
N THR A 294 16.82 11.57 -12.23
CA THR A 294 16.19 11.18 -13.50
C THR A 294 14.84 11.86 -13.76
N GLY A 295 14.34 12.67 -12.81
CA GLY A 295 13.01 13.26 -12.85
C GLY A 295 11.92 12.33 -12.29
N PHE A 296 10.79 12.91 -11.90
CA PHE A 296 9.67 12.16 -11.33
C PHE A 296 9.13 11.11 -12.31
N VAL A 297 8.82 9.93 -11.77
CA VAL A 297 8.08 8.87 -12.44
C VAL A 297 6.68 8.83 -11.86
N ALA A 298 5.65 8.93 -12.70
CA ALA A 298 4.27 8.79 -12.28
C ALA A 298 3.98 7.35 -11.85
N THR A 299 3.26 7.17 -10.75
CA THR A 299 2.82 5.84 -10.33
C THR A 299 1.89 5.23 -11.37
N SER A 300 2.11 3.96 -11.67
CA SER A 300 1.34 3.17 -12.62
C SER A 300 1.22 1.72 -12.14
N GLU A 301 0.46 0.89 -12.86
CA GLU A 301 0.39 -0.54 -12.54
C GLU A 301 1.74 -1.27 -12.60
N ALA A 302 2.72 -0.71 -13.32
CA ALA A 302 4.07 -1.26 -13.42
C ALA A 302 4.99 -0.84 -12.25
N THR A 303 4.57 0.12 -11.43
CA THR A 303 5.32 0.56 -10.25
C THR A 303 5.56 -0.63 -9.33
N LYS A 304 6.83 -0.88 -8.98
CA LYS A 304 7.25 -2.04 -8.22
C LYS A 304 7.01 -1.83 -6.73
N LEU A 305 6.42 -2.83 -6.09
CA LEU A 305 6.21 -2.90 -4.65
C LEU A 305 7.08 -4.01 -4.07
N TYR A 306 7.80 -3.69 -3.01
CA TYR A 306 8.66 -4.63 -2.29
C TYR A 306 8.63 -4.28 -0.81
N VAL A 307 8.74 -5.32 0.03
CA VAL A 307 8.86 -5.20 1.49
C VAL A 307 10.10 -5.99 1.90
N TYR A 308 11.22 -5.66 1.23
CA TYR A 308 12.46 -6.44 1.25
C TYR A 308 12.19 -7.92 0.92
N ASP A 309 12.82 -8.84 1.65
CA ASP A 309 12.73 -10.28 1.41
C ASP A 309 11.63 -10.96 2.26
N LEU A 310 10.67 -10.18 2.80
CA LEU A 310 9.58 -10.72 3.62
C LEU A 310 8.62 -11.59 2.80
N ILE A 311 8.22 -11.11 1.61
CA ILE A 311 7.46 -11.86 0.61
C ILE A 311 7.90 -11.43 -0.80
N ALA A 312 7.52 -12.22 -1.81
CA ALA A 312 7.90 -11.95 -3.20
C ALA A 312 7.33 -10.62 -3.71
N ASN A 313 8.19 -9.80 -4.31
CA ASN A 313 7.84 -8.51 -4.92
C ASN A 313 6.60 -8.57 -5.81
N ALA A 314 5.85 -7.47 -5.80
CA ALA A 314 4.65 -7.29 -6.60
C ALA A 314 4.75 -5.98 -7.40
N THR A 315 3.70 -5.66 -8.15
CA THR A 315 3.50 -4.31 -8.69
C THR A 315 2.21 -3.73 -8.15
N VAL A 316 1.99 -2.43 -8.35
CA VAL A 316 0.70 -1.80 -8.06
C VAL A 316 -0.43 -2.54 -8.79
N GLY A 317 -0.24 -2.89 -10.07
CA GLY A 317 -1.24 -3.63 -10.86
C GLY A 317 -1.60 -5.00 -10.27
N ASP A 318 -0.66 -5.65 -9.58
CA ASP A 318 -0.91 -6.94 -8.93
C ASP A 318 -1.81 -6.80 -7.69
N VAL A 319 -1.85 -5.64 -7.04
CA VAL A 319 -2.52 -5.45 -5.74
C VAL A 319 -3.73 -4.52 -5.76
N VAL A 320 -3.95 -3.77 -6.85
CA VAL A 320 -5.13 -2.88 -6.95
C VAL A 320 -6.47 -3.61 -6.93
N ASP A 321 -6.51 -4.88 -7.35
CA ASP A 321 -7.68 -5.75 -7.24
C ASP A 321 -7.46 -6.83 -6.15
N THR A 322 -8.23 -6.75 -5.07
CA THR A 322 -8.23 -7.74 -3.96
C THR A 322 -8.56 -9.17 -4.40
N GLN A 323 -9.10 -9.36 -5.60
CA GLN A 323 -9.44 -10.65 -6.21
C GLN A 323 -8.75 -10.86 -7.57
N GLY A 324 -7.75 -10.04 -7.90
CA GLY A 324 -7.03 -10.03 -9.18
C GLY A 324 -6.03 -11.17 -9.38
N GLY A 325 -6.00 -12.16 -8.48
CA GLY A 325 -5.19 -13.37 -8.59
C GLY A 325 -3.94 -13.35 -7.72
N PHE A 326 -3.20 -12.23 -7.65
CA PHE A 326 -2.14 -12.09 -6.64
C PHE A 326 -2.74 -12.03 -5.23
N LEU A 327 -3.74 -11.15 -5.08
CA LEU A 327 -4.59 -11.09 -3.90
C LEU A 327 -5.84 -11.95 -4.11
N CYS A 328 -6.35 -12.49 -3.01
CA CYS A 328 -7.55 -13.32 -2.99
C CYS A 328 -8.28 -13.16 -1.65
N TYR A 329 -8.87 -11.98 -1.42
CA TYR A 329 -9.69 -11.71 -0.23
C TYR A 329 -10.83 -10.72 -0.50
N ILE A 330 -11.80 -10.72 0.40
CA ILE A 330 -12.91 -9.75 0.49
C ILE A 330 -13.06 -9.24 1.92
N TYR A 331 -13.85 -8.19 2.09
CA TYR A 331 -14.29 -7.69 3.39
C TYR A 331 -15.76 -7.99 3.63
N VAL A 332 -16.15 -8.21 4.89
CA VAL A 332 -17.55 -8.40 5.32
C VAL A 332 -17.88 -7.59 6.55
#